data_AF-A0A7W3G133-F1
#
_entry.id   AF-A0A7W3G133-F1
#
_cell.length_a   1.000
_cell.length_b   1.000
_cell.length_c   1.000
_cell.angle_alpha   90.00
_cell.angle_beta   90.00
_cell.angle_gamma   90.00
#
_symmetry.space_group_name_H-M   'P 1'
#
loop_
_entity.id
_entity.type
_entity.pdbx_description
1 polymer ?
#
loop_
_entity_poly.entity_id
_entity_poly.type
_entity_poly.pdbx_seq_one_letter_code
_entity_poly.pdbx_strand_id
1 'polypeptide(L)'
;MEQISSAEIADIMIRADCYLTVTEITSRAKAQYPHLHVSRVNVNNIIRFFVRSSRAICEIDDRVYPRKYWLHGLNGYQFKVRGRTPEFGRLLVKNTNRKIEAQLRKEQRQLVAMTNQLWNAAVKKREASL
;
A
#
# COMPACT_ATOMS: atom_id res chain seq x y z
N MET A 1 -24.34 9.29 -5.74
CA MET A 1 -22.95 9.64 -6.11
C MET A 1 -22.02 8.82 -5.24
N GLU A 2 -21.20 7.97 -5.84
CA GLU A 2 -20.32 7.06 -5.09
C GLU A 2 -19.11 7.82 -4.53
N GLN A 3 -18.64 7.42 -3.34
CA GLN A 3 -17.50 8.09 -2.70
C GLN A 3 -16.17 7.51 -3.18
N ILE A 4 -15.16 8.37 -3.24
CA ILE A 4 -13.79 7.93 -3.46
C ILE A 4 -13.29 7.06 -2.30
N SER A 5 -12.62 5.97 -2.65
CA SER A 5 -12.08 5.01 -1.70
C SER A 5 -10.68 5.43 -1.22
N SER A 6 -10.25 4.90 -0.07
CA SER A 6 -8.88 5.09 0.38
C SER A 6 -7.84 4.45 -0.54
N ALA A 7 -8.20 3.39 -1.27
CA ALA A 7 -7.30 2.75 -2.23
C ALA A 7 -6.94 3.68 -3.40
N GLU A 8 -7.91 4.42 -3.92
CA GLU A 8 -7.70 5.37 -5.02
C GLU A 8 -6.90 6.58 -4.56
N ILE A 9 -7.15 7.09 -3.35
CA ILE A 9 -6.32 8.15 -2.77
C ILE A 9 -4.88 7.68 -2.56
N ALA A 10 -4.67 6.45 -2.07
CA ALA A 10 -3.34 5.90 -1.93
C ALA A 10 -2.63 5.75 -3.28
N ASP A 11 -3.33 5.26 -4.31
CA ASP A 11 -2.78 5.16 -5.67
C ASP A 11 -2.32 6.52 -6.21
N ILE A 12 -3.13 7.58 -6.02
CA ILE A 12 -2.76 8.95 -6.41
C ILE A 12 -1.48 9.40 -5.69
N MET A 13 -1.41 9.18 -4.37
CA MET A 13 -0.26 9.64 -3.58
C MET A 13 1.01 8.85 -3.92
N ILE A 14 0.92 7.53 -4.11
CA ILE A 14 2.05 6.69 -4.47
C ILE A 14 2.54 6.98 -5.88
N ARG A 15 1.63 7.17 -6.86
CA ARG A 15 2.01 7.56 -8.22
C ARG A 15 2.64 8.94 -8.31
N ALA A 16 2.25 9.85 -7.41
CA ALA A 16 2.81 11.19 -7.38
C ALA A 16 4.26 11.22 -6.89
N ASP A 17 4.61 10.27 -6.02
CA ASP A 17 5.94 10.09 -5.43
C ASP A 17 6.58 11.39 -4.90
N CYS A 18 5.78 12.23 -4.26
CA CYS A 18 6.24 13.50 -3.69
C CYS A 18 5.31 13.99 -2.57
N TYR A 19 5.78 15.04 -1.87
CA TYR A 19 4.98 15.74 -0.87
C TYR A 19 3.82 16.50 -1.50
N LEU A 20 2.60 16.14 -1.09
CA LEU A 20 1.37 16.77 -1.55
C LEU A 20 0.55 17.31 -0.38
N THR A 21 -0.06 18.47 -0.60
CA THR A 21 -1.09 19.02 0.28
C THR A 21 -2.41 18.28 0.09
N VAL A 22 -3.29 18.34 1.10
CA VAL A 22 -4.66 17.79 1.00
C VAL A 22 -5.41 18.38 -0.22
N THR A 23 -5.17 19.66 -0.53
CA THR A 23 -5.81 20.34 -1.65
C THR A 23 -5.34 19.77 -2.98
N GLU A 24 -4.03 19.57 -3.17
CA GLU A 24 -3.48 18.98 -4.38
C GLU A 24 -3.98 17.55 -4.60
N ILE A 25 -4.01 16.73 -3.54
CA ILE A 25 -4.56 15.37 -3.60
C ILE A 25 -6.03 15.40 -3.99
N THR A 26 -6.82 16.32 -3.40
CA THR A 26 -8.25 16.49 -3.71
C THR A 26 -8.45 16.88 -5.17
N SER A 27 -7.66 17.82 -5.70
CA SER A 27 -7.74 18.27 -7.09
C SER A 27 -7.36 17.16 -8.07
N ARG A 28 -6.29 16.41 -7.80
CA ARG A 28 -5.89 15.25 -8.61
C ARG A 28 -6.97 14.16 -8.61
N ALA A 29 -7.55 13.88 -7.45
CA ALA A 29 -8.64 12.92 -7.32
C ALA A 29 -9.88 13.32 -8.12
N LYS A 30 -10.27 14.60 -8.11
CA LYS A 30 -11.39 15.11 -8.92
C LYS A 30 -11.11 15.01 -10.42
N ALA A 31 -9.87 15.28 -10.84
CA ALA A 31 -9.47 15.20 -12.23
C ALA A 31 -9.45 13.74 -12.75
N GLN A 32 -8.94 12.80 -11.94
CA GLN A 32 -8.81 11.39 -12.33
C GLN A 32 -10.15 10.62 -12.21
N TYR A 33 -10.99 11.00 -11.25
CA TYR A 33 -12.28 10.35 -10.99
C TYR A 33 -13.42 11.36 -10.96
N PRO A 34 -13.77 11.99 -12.10
CA PRO A 34 -14.79 13.04 -12.16
C PRO A 34 -16.20 12.53 -11.83
N HIS A 35 -16.43 11.23 -11.96
CA HIS A 35 -17.69 10.56 -11.63
C HIS A 35 -17.85 10.24 -10.13
N LEU A 36 -16.77 10.38 -9.33
CA LEU A 36 -16.78 10.10 -7.90
C LEU A 36 -16.93 11.38 -7.09
N HIS A 37 -17.63 11.26 -5.96
CA HIS A 37 -17.71 12.33 -4.99
C HIS A 37 -16.41 12.44 -4.17
N VAL A 38 -15.64 13.49 -4.45
CA VAL A 38 -14.39 13.81 -3.76
C VAL A 38 -14.56 15.08 -2.93
N SER A 39 -14.59 14.94 -1.60
CA SER A 39 -14.61 16.04 -0.65
C SER A 39 -13.27 16.18 0.06
N ARG A 40 -12.81 17.43 0.26
CA ARG A 40 -11.58 17.74 1.00
C ARG A 40 -11.59 17.12 2.40
N VAL A 41 -12.76 17.07 3.05
CA VAL A 41 -12.94 16.47 4.38
C VAL A 41 -12.70 14.96 4.34
N ASN A 42 -13.24 14.29 3.32
CA ASN A 42 -13.04 12.84 3.12
C ASN A 42 -11.55 12.54 2.89
N VAL A 43 -10.91 13.27 1.97
CA VAL A 43 -9.48 13.11 1.65
C VAL A 43 -8.62 13.33 2.89
N ASN A 44 -8.88 14.39 3.67
CA ASN A 44 -8.16 14.66 4.91
C ASN A 44 -8.29 13.51 5.92
N ASN A 45 -9.49 12.95 6.08
CA ASN A 45 -9.70 11.81 6.98
C ASN A 45 -8.95 10.56 6.51
N ILE A 46 -8.95 10.28 5.21
CA ILE A 46 -8.19 9.16 4.62
C ILE A 46 -6.68 9.34 4.90
N ILE A 47 -6.12 10.52 4.66
CA ILE A 47 -4.70 10.81 4.90
C ILE A 47 -4.36 10.64 6.38
N ARG A 48 -5.21 11.14 7.29
CA ARG A 48 -5.03 10.93 8.74
C ARG A 48 -5.00 9.46 9.14
N PHE A 49 -5.77 8.60 8.46
CA PHE A 49 -5.71 7.15 8.70
C PHE A 49 -4.38 6.56 8.23
N PHE A 50 -3.84 6.99 7.09
CA PHE A 50 -2.53 6.54 6.63
C PHE A 50 -1.42 6.95 7.60
N VAL A 51 -1.39 8.21 8.01
CA VAL A 51 -0.42 8.72 8.99
C VAL A 51 -0.42 7.90 10.28
N ARG A 52 -1.60 7.50 10.76
CA ARG A 52 -1.74 6.73 12.02
C ARG A 52 -1.49 5.24 11.86
N SER A 53 -1.44 4.73 10.63
CA SER A 53 -1.35 3.31 10.38
C SER A 53 0.10 2.86 10.37
N SER A 54 0.44 1.85 11.17
CA SER A 54 1.76 1.18 11.11
C SER A 54 2.02 0.43 9.80
N ARG A 55 0.99 0.28 8.94
CA ARG A 55 1.06 -0.41 7.65
C ARG A 55 1.19 0.55 6.46
N ALA A 56 1.12 1.85 6.70
CA ALA A 56 1.34 2.86 5.68
C ALA A 56 2.61 3.64 6.02
N ILE A 57 3.54 3.71 5.07
CA ILE A 57 4.77 4.48 5.23
C ILE A 57 4.44 5.89 4.73
N CYS A 58 3.93 6.71 5.63
CA CYS A 58 3.45 8.06 5.34
C CYS A 58 4.24 9.08 6.16
N GLU A 59 4.89 10.00 5.48
CA GLU A 59 5.60 11.13 6.08
C GLU A 59 4.75 12.39 6.04
N ILE A 60 4.94 13.22 7.06
CA ILE A 60 4.32 14.55 7.17
C ILE A 60 5.43 15.59 7.23
N ASP A 61 5.32 16.60 6.38
CA ASP A 61 6.05 17.85 6.55
C ASP A 61 5.15 18.83 7.31
N ASP A 62 5.47 19.01 8.59
CA ASP A 62 4.77 19.92 9.51
C ASP A 62 5.43 21.30 9.62
N ARG A 63 6.56 21.52 8.93
CA ARG A 63 7.29 22.79 8.93
C ARG A 63 6.66 23.85 8.03
N VAL A 64 5.82 23.41 7.09
CA VAL A 64 5.17 24.27 6.08
C VAL A 64 3.66 24.25 6.25
N TYR A 65 3.02 25.42 6.10
CA TYR A 65 1.56 25.53 5.99
C TYR A 65 1.15 25.90 4.56
N PRO A 66 0.18 25.19 3.95
CA PRO A 66 -0.50 24.00 4.46
C PRO A 66 0.41 22.76 4.53
N ARG A 67 0.15 21.90 5.53
CA ARG A 67 0.91 20.66 5.76
C ARG A 67 0.94 19.79 4.51
N LYS A 68 2.09 19.15 4.27
CA LYS A 68 2.27 18.22 3.15
C LYS A 68 2.44 16.79 3.63
N TYR A 69 2.04 15.85 2.79
CA TYR A 69 2.00 14.43 3.06
C TYR A 69 2.62 13.67 1.90
N TRP A 70 3.50 12.73 2.20
CA TRP A 70 4.09 11.83 1.21
C TRP A 70 3.83 10.39 1.62
N LEU A 71 3.17 9.62 0.75
CA LEU A 71 2.94 8.20 0.96
C LEU A 71 3.95 7.42 0.11
N HIS A 72 5.01 6.93 0.75
CA HIS A 72 6.04 6.12 0.12
C HIS A 72 5.53 4.77 -0.34
N GLY A 73 4.65 4.15 0.47
CA GLY A 73 4.16 2.83 0.18
C GLY A 73 3.29 2.25 1.28
N LEU A 74 2.78 1.06 1.00
CA LEU A 74 1.85 0.34 1.86
C LEU A 74 2.37 -1.08 2.08
N ASN A 75 2.54 -1.45 3.34
CA ASN A 75 2.99 -2.78 3.73
C ASN A 75 1.82 -3.54 4.35
N GLY A 76 1.20 -4.42 3.56
CA GLY A 76 0.11 -5.25 4.08
C GLY A 76 -1.17 -4.47 4.41
N TYR A 77 -1.34 -3.29 3.81
CA TYR A 77 -2.46 -2.42 4.14
C TYR A 77 -3.77 -3.06 3.68
N GLN A 78 -4.74 -3.11 4.59
CA GLN A 78 -6.06 -3.66 4.33
C GLN A 78 -7.03 -2.52 4.07
N PHE A 79 -7.49 -2.43 2.83
CA PHE A 79 -8.49 -1.44 2.45
C PHE A 79 -9.87 -1.89 2.89
N LYS A 80 -10.48 -1.10 3.79
CA LYS A 80 -11.89 -1.27 4.14
C LYS A 80 -12.73 -0.77 2.97
N VAL A 81 -13.30 -1.70 2.22
CA VAL A 81 -14.27 -1.39 1.18
C VAL A 81 -15.61 -1.10 1.86
N ARG A 82 -16.15 0.10 1.63
CA ARG A 82 -17.47 0.52 2.11
C ARG A 82 -18.29 1.00 0.92
N GLY A 83 -19.35 0.27 0.58
CA GLY A 83 -20.12 0.51 -0.65
C GLY A 83 -19.38 -0.05 -1.86
N ARG A 84 -18.93 0.83 -2.77
CA ARG A 84 -18.28 0.44 -4.02
C ARG A 84 -16.90 -0.17 -3.79
N THR A 85 -16.65 -1.31 -4.42
CA THR A 85 -15.32 -1.92 -4.51
C THR A 85 -14.51 -1.21 -5.59
N PRO A 86 -13.35 -0.59 -5.25
CA PRO A 86 -12.50 0.00 -6.27
C PRO A 86 -11.86 -1.08 -7.15
N GLU A 87 -11.56 -0.73 -8.40
CA GLU A 87 -10.92 -1.63 -9.36
C GLU A 87 -9.43 -1.82 -9.04
N PHE A 88 -9.13 -2.67 -8.03
CA PHE A 88 -7.76 -2.94 -7.57
C PHE A 88 -6.80 -3.44 -8.66
N GLY A 89 -7.29 -3.99 -9.77
CA GLY A 89 -6.45 -4.42 -10.90
C GLY A 89 -5.78 -3.26 -11.66
N ARG A 90 -6.35 -2.05 -11.59
CA ARG A 90 -5.80 -0.85 -12.25
C ARG A 90 -4.97 0.03 -11.30
N LEU A 91 -5.08 -0.21 -9.99
CA LEU A 91 -4.34 0.52 -8.97
C LEU A 91 -2.97 -0.12 -8.75
N LEU A 92 -1.94 0.70 -8.46
CA LEU A 92 -0.65 0.20 -7.96
C LEU A 92 -0.79 -0.48 -6.60
N VAL A 93 -1.88 -0.18 -5.91
CA VAL A 93 -2.15 -0.64 -4.56
C VAL A 93 -2.99 -1.91 -4.59
N LYS A 94 -2.46 -2.97 -3.96
CA LYS A 94 -3.18 -4.24 -3.79
C LYS A 94 -3.91 -4.25 -2.45
N ASN A 95 -5.14 -4.79 -2.43
CA ASN A 95 -5.81 -5.02 -1.16
C ASN A 95 -5.22 -6.26 -0.49
N THR A 96 -4.51 -6.05 0.62
CA THR A 96 -3.93 -7.16 1.36
C THR A 96 -4.93 -7.67 2.39
N ASN A 97 -5.23 -8.96 2.34
CA ASN A 97 -6.01 -9.63 3.37
C ASN A 97 -5.09 -10.48 4.25
N ARG A 98 -5.40 -10.62 5.53
CA ARG A 98 -4.66 -11.45 6.50
C ARG A 98 -4.47 -12.89 6.00
N LYS A 99 -5.44 -13.43 5.24
CA LYS A 99 -5.31 -14.74 4.58
C LYS A 99 -4.22 -14.77 3.51
N ILE A 100 -4.16 -13.74 2.67
CA ILE A 100 -3.16 -13.61 1.58
C ILE A 100 -1.76 -13.44 2.19
N GLU A 101 -1.62 -12.61 3.22
CA GLU A 101 -0.33 -12.45 3.93
C GLU A 101 0.12 -13.74 4.61
N ALA A 102 -0.80 -14.45 5.26
CA ALA A 102 -0.49 -15.72 5.91
C ALA A 102 -0.02 -16.77 4.90
N GLN A 103 -0.64 -16.78 3.72
CA GLN A 103 -0.27 -17.68 2.63
C GLN A 103 1.10 -17.33 2.04
N LEU A 104 1.35 -16.06 1.74
CA LEU A 104 2.67 -15.59 1.29
C LEU A 104 3.78 -15.91 2.29
N ARG A 105 3.52 -15.73 3.60
CA ARG A 105 4.48 -16.12 4.65
C ARG A 105 4.72 -17.63 4.70
N LYS A 106 3.67 -18.44 4.45
CA LYS A 106 3.80 -19.91 4.39
C LYS A 106 4.65 -20.33 3.20
N GLU A 107 4.40 -19.74 2.02
CA GLU A 107 5.17 -19.97 0.80
C GLU A 107 6.64 -19.56 0.97
N GLN A 108 6.91 -18.39 1.56
CA GLN A 108 8.28 -17.97 1.89
C GLN A 108 8.99 -18.97 2.80
N ARG A 109 8.34 -19.46 3.86
CA ARG A 109 8.93 -20.47 4.76
C ARG A 109 9.24 -21.78 4.03
N GLN A 110 8.35 -22.21 3.14
CA GLN A 110 8.55 -23.41 2.34
C GLN A 110 9.73 -23.25 1.37
N LEU A 111 9.82 -22.10 0.69
CA LEU A 111 10.96 -21.77 -0.18
C LEU A 111 12.26 -21.80 0.60
N VAL A 112 12.34 -21.09 1.73
CA VAL A 112 13.54 -21.06 2.59
C VAL A 112 13.93 -22.48 3.01
N ALA A 113 12.96 -23.30 3.45
CA ALA A 113 13.21 -24.69 3.82
C ALA A 113 13.77 -25.52 2.66
N MET A 114 13.21 -25.37 1.45
CA MET A 114 13.68 -26.05 0.25
C MET A 114 15.11 -25.63 -0.11
N THR A 115 15.42 -24.33 -0.11
CA THR A 115 16.80 -23.85 -0.34
C THR A 115 17.78 -24.41 0.69
N ASN A 116 17.40 -24.46 1.96
CA ASN A 116 18.26 -25.02 3.01
C ASN A 116 18.50 -26.52 2.81
N GLN A 117 17.49 -27.28 2.38
CA GLN A 117 17.65 -28.70 2.04
C GLN A 117 18.60 -28.90 0.86
N LEU A 118 18.43 -28.11 -0.22
CA LEU A 118 19.32 -28.16 -1.38
C LEU A 118 20.76 -27.80 -1.02
N TRP A 119 20.95 -26.75 -0.22
CA TRP A 119 22.26 -26.33 0.28
C TRP A 119 22.93 -27.43 1.10
N ASN A 120 22.22 -28.00 2.09
CA ASN A 120 22.75 -29.06 2.93
C ASN A 120 23.07 -30.33 2.13
N ALA A 121 22.26 -30.67 1.12
CA ALA A 121 22.53 -31.79 0.22
C ALA A 121 23.79 -31.55 -0.64
N ALA A 122 23.99 -30.32 -1.12
CA ALA A 122 25.18 -29.95 -1.89
C ALA A 122 26.45 -29.99 -1.04
N VAL A 123 26.40 -29.47 0.20
CA VAL A 123 27.52 -29.52 1.16
C VAL A 123 27.90 -30.95 1.48
N LYS A 124 26.93 -31.82 1.83
CA LYS A 124 27.19 -33.23 2.13
C LYS A 124 27.82 -34.00 0.95
N LYS A 125 27.38 -33.72 -0.28
CA LYS A 125 27.99 -34.32 -1.48
C LYS A 125 29.46 -33.90 -1.66
N ARG A 126 29.78 -32.64 -1.32
CA ARG A 126 31.14 -32.09 -1.41
C ARG A 126 32.07 -32.65 -0.34
N GLU A 127 31.57 -32.89 0.86
CA GLU A 127 32.32 -33.57 1.93
C GLU A 127 32.60 -35.04 1.62
N ALA A 128 31.68 -35.74 0.94
CA ALA A 128 31.85 -37.14 0.55
C ALA A 128 32.75 -37.36 -0.68
N SER A 129 33.18 -36.29 -1.35
CA SER A 129 34.06 -36.32 -2.54
C SER A 129 35.48 -35.80 -2.25
N LEU A 130 35.78 -35.52 -0.98
CA LEU A 130 37.11 -35.27 -0.42
C LEU A 130 37.57 -36.52 0.35
#